data_AF-U9TQC8-F1
#
_entry.id   AF-U9TQC8-F1
#
_cell.length_a   1.000
_cell.length_b   1.000
_cell.length_c   1.000
_cell.angle_alpha   90.00
_cell.angle_beta   90.00
_cell.angle_gamma   90.00
#
_symmetry.space_group_name_H-M   'P 1'
#
loop_
_entity.id
_entity.type
_entity.pdbx_description
1 polymer ?
#
loop_
_entity_poly.entity_id
_entity_poly.type
_entity_poly.pdbx_seq_one_letter_code
_entity_poly.pdbx_strand_id
1 'polypeptide(L)'
;MDLPFELKLLKKGRPKDDVWQYYLKGECDLQGHASAVCTYCNIKCSRGETSLLKGHLANHCMKAPGNVIRMYQPTSKGKSDIIDKALMRFFICCGVSFRIVKSPFFLDFLQELNSVYNPPSRDILTNRLFEEELGYVNSKVLRELEATKNLTLGI
;
A
#
# COMPACT_ATOMS: atom_id res chain seq x y z
N MET A 1 17.97 -38.18 45.48
CA MET A 1 17.81 -39.00 44.28
C MET A 1 16.36 -38.95 43.86
N ASP A 2 15.90 -38.30 42.79
CA ASP A 2 16.43 -37.22 41.96
C ASP A 2 15.21 -36.57 41.29
N LEU A 3 15.19 -35.25 41.24
CA LEU A 3 14.45 -34.48 40.24
C LEU A 3 15.32 -34.49 38.97
N PRO A 4 14.81 -34.84 37.77
CA PRO A 4 14.45 -33.80 36.79
C PRO A 4 13.32 -34.25 35.83
N PHE A 5 12.59 -33.41 35.09
CA PHE A 5 13.06 -32.69 33.91
C PHE A 5 11.96 -31.73 33.44
N GLU A 6 12.19 -30.44 33.68
CA GLU A 6 11.81 -29.27 32.87
C GLU A 6 10.46 -29.31 32.12
N LEU A 7 9.49 -28.59 32.69
CA LEU A 7 8.41 -27.90 31.99
C LEU A 7 8.99 -27.01 30.88
N LYS A 8 9.19 -27.56 29.68
CA LYS A 8 9.35 -26.73 28.47
C LYS A 8 8.01 -26.05 28.20
N LEU A 9 7.88 -24.84 28.72
CA LEU A 9 6.91 -23.84 28.30
C LEU A 9 6.86 -23.84 26.76
N LEU A 10 5.83 -24.45 26.18
CA LEU A 10 5.51 -24.30 24.77
C LEU A 10 5.23 -22.81 24.57
N LYS A 11 6.25 -22.09 24.10
CA LYS A 11 6.19 -20.67 23.78
C LYS A 11 4.99 -20.50 22.86
N LYS A 12 3.90 -19.94 23.38
CA LYS A 12 2.74 -19.51 22.59
C LYS A 12 3.29 -18.58 21.52
N GLY A 13 3.44 -19.10 20.31
CA GLY A 13 3.88 -18.32 19.17
C GLY A 13 2.95 -17.13 18.97
N ARG A 14 3.45 -16.12 18.25
CA ARG A 14 2.67 -14.95 17.85
C ARG A 14 1.30 -15.42 17.30
N PRO A 15 0.17 -14.86 17.76
CA PRO A 15 -1.13 -15.23 17.22
C PRO A 15 -1.11 -15.09 15.70
N LYS A 16 -1.69 -16.07 15.01
CA LYS A 16 -1.76 -16.05 13.54
C LYS A 16 -2.57 -14.83 13.10
N ASP A 17 -2.06 -14.18 12.05
CA ASP A 17 -2.72 -13.06 11.38
C ASP A 17 -4.14 -13.46 10.93
N ASP A 18 -5.08 -12.51 10.97
CA ASP A 18 -6.50 -12.73 10.72
C ASP A 18 -6.80 -13.31 9.33
N VAL A 19 -5.89 -13.12 8.37
CA VAL A 19 -5.99 -13.66 7.01
C VAL A 19 -6.14 -15.18 6.99
N TRP A 20 -5.62 -15.88 7.99
CA TRP A 20 -5.68 -17.34 8.07
C TRP A 20 -7.10 -17.90 8.22
N GLN A 21 -8.09 -17.10 8.60
CA GLN A 21 -9.50 -17.54 8.64
C GLN A 21 -10.05 -17.93 7.25
N TYR A 22 -9.40 -17.48 6.17
CA TYR A 22 -9.79 -17.74 4.78
C TYR A 22 -8.97 -18.86 4.11
N TYR A 23 -8.16 -19.59 4.89
CA TYR A 23 -7.25 -20.59 4.38
C TYR A 23 -7.24 -21.87 5.21
N LEU A 24 -7.23 -23.02 4.52
CA LEU A 24 -6.94 -24.31 5.14
C LEU A 24 -5.42 -24.48 5.26
N LYS A 25 -4.94 -24.75 6.47
CA LYS A 25 -3.51 -24.96 6.74
C LYS A 25 -3.09 -26.35 6.25
N GLY A 26 -2.08 -26.41 5.40
CA GLY A 26 -1.43 -27.65 4.98
C GLY A 26 -0.13 -27.94 5.74
N GLU A 27 0.69 -28.79 5.14
CA GLU A 27 1.99 -29.23 5.69
C GLU A 27 2.96 -28.06 5.86
N CYS A 28 3.82 -28.17 6.87
CA CYS A 28 4.90 -27.22 7.11
C CYS A 28 6.17 -27.65 6.36
N ASP A 29 6.84 -26.69 5.73
CA ASP A 29 8.19 -26.89 5.20
C ASP A 29 9.24 -26.94 6.32
N LEU A 30 10.48 -27.25 5.94
CA LEU A 30 11.64 -27.30 6.84
C LEU A 30 11.94 -25.95 7.52
N GLN A 31 11.43 -24.84 6.96
CA GLN A 31 11.57 -23.48 7.51
C GLN A 31 10.42 -23.12 8.46
N GLY A 32 9.47 -24.03 8.68
CA GLY A 32 8.30 -23.84 9.55
C GLY A 32 7.16 -23.06 8.90
N HIS A 33 7.23 -22.77 7.59
CA HIS A 33 6.12 -22.16 6.86
C HIS A 33 5.12 -23.23 6.46
N ALA A 34 3.87 -23.05 6.88
CA ALA A 34 2.78 -23.93 6.47
C ALA A 34 2.29 -23.55 5.08
N SER A 35 2.04 -24.54 4.22
CA SER A 35 1.25 -24.32 3.00
C SER A 35 -0.19 -23.92 3.36
N ALA A 36 -0.87 -23.27 2.42
CA ALA A 36 -2.23 -22.79 2.63
C ALA A 36 -3.08 -23.07 1.38
N VAL A 37 -4.36 -23.41 1.56
CA VAL A 37 -5.32 -23.57 0.46
C VAL A 37 -6.45 -22.55 0.67
N CYS A 38 -6.69 -21.70 -0.32
CA CYS A 38 -7.75 -20.69 -0.26
C CYS A 38 -9.13 -21.35 -0.22
N THR A 39 -9.97 -21.01 0.76
CA THR A 39 -11.31 -21.60 0.90
C THR A 39 -12.31 -21.16 -0.18
N TYR A 40 -12.03 -20.05 -0.88
CA TYR A 40 -12.91 -19.52 -1.94
C TYR A 40 -12.63 -20.13 -3.31
N CYS A 41 -11.36 -20.30 -3.67
CA CYS A 41 -10.96 -20.72 -5.02
C CYS A 41 -10.17 -22.03 -5.07
N ASN A 42 -9.85 -22.64 -3.92
CA ASN A 42 -9.09 -23.87 -3.78
C ASN A 42 -7.67 -23.84 -4.39
N ILE A 43 -7.13 -22.64 -4.67
CA ILE A 43 -5.74 -22.49 -5.10
C ILE A 43 -4.81 -22.77 -3.92
N LYS A 44 -3.78 -23.58 -4.15
CA LYS A 44 -2.72 -23.89 -3.19
C LYS A 44 -1.64 -22.80 -3.21
N CYS A 45 -1.44 -22.15 -2.08
CA CYS A 45 -0.32 -21.25 -1.80
C CYS A 45 0.81 -22.08 -1.16
N SER A 46 1.91 -22.26 -1.89
CA SER A 46 3.05 -23.10 -1.47
C SER A 46 3.76 -22.58 -0.22
N ARG A 47 3.73 -21.26 0.03
CA ARG A 47 4.25 -20.62 1.23
C ARG A 47 3.13 -19.82 1.90
N GLY A 48 2.70 -20.22 3.08
CA GLY A 48 1.72 -19.50 3.91
C GLY A 48 2.31 -18.27 4.59
N GLU A 49 3.10 -17.50 3.86
CA GLU A 49 3.53 -16.18 4.27
C GLU A 49 2.31 -15.25 4.22
N THR A 50 2.05 -14.51 5.29
CA THR A 50 0.83 -13.70 5.42
C THR A 50 0.71 -12.65 4.32
N SER A 51 1.84 -12.11 3.83
CA SER A 51 1.91 -11.18 2.70
C SER A 51 1.34 -11.79 1.41
N LEU A 52 1.71 -13.03 1.09
CA LEU A 52 1.26 -13.76 -0.10
C LEU A 52 -0.21 -14.16 0.01
N LEU A 53 -0.66 -14.58 1.20
CA LEU A 53 -2.07 -14.90 1.46
C LEU A 53 -2.94 -13.65 1.27
N LYS A 54 -2.54 -12.52 1.85
CA LYS A 54 -3.23 -11.24 1.66
C LYS A 54 -3.25 -10.83 0.19
N GLY A 55 -2.11 -10.94 -0.50
CA GLY A 55 -1.98 -10.62 -1.92
C GLY A 55 -2.87 -11.46 -2.84
N HIS A 56 -3.03 -12.75 -2.54
CA HIS A 56 -3.94 -13.63 -3.26
C HIS A 56 -5.40 -13.19 -3.11
N LEU A 57 -5.89 -12.99 -1.88
CA LEU A 57 -7.26 -12.53 -1.63
C LEU A 57 -7.54 -11.18 -2.29
N ALA A 58 -6.56 -10.27 -2.25
CA ALA A 58 -6.68 -8.91 -2.78
C ALA A 58 -6.76 -8.82 -4.32
N ASN A 59 -5.96 -9.63 -5.01
CA ASN A 59 -5.65 -9.40 -6.43
C ASN A 59 -5.95 -10.58 -7.35
N HIS A 60 -6.06 -11.80 -6.82
CA HIS A 60 -6.09 -13.02 -7.64
C HIS A 60 -7.28 -13.94 -7.34
N CYS A 61 -7.99 -13.75 -6.23
CA CYS A 61 -9.10 -14.61 -5.85
C CYS A 61 -10.43 -14.14 -6.46
N MET A 62 -10.80 -14.66 -7.64
CA MET A 62 -12.04 -14.30 -8.33
C MET A 62 -13.33 -14.76 -7.62
N LYS A 63 -13.22 -15.69 -6.66
CA LYS A 63 -14.37 -16.27 -5.92
C LYS A 63 -14.52 -15.70 -4.51
N ALA A 64 -13.60 -14.84 -4.06
CA ALA A 64 -13.69 -14.23 -2.75
C ALA A 64 -14.81 -13.16 -2.72
N PRO A 65 -15.57 -13.05 -1.63
CA PRO A 65 -16.53 -11.98 -1.43
C PRO A 65 -15.86 -10.60 -1.47
N GLY A 66 -16.53 -9.59 -2.03
CA GLY A 66 -15.98 -8.24 -2.18
C GLY A 66 -15.55 -7.58 -0.86
N ASN A 67 -16.21 -7.89 0.26
CA ASN A 67 -15.80 -7.41 1.58
C ASN A 67 -14.46 -8.01 2.06
N VAL A 68 -14.17 -9.25 1.70
CA VAL A 68 -12.91 -9.94 2.04
C VAL A 68 -11.79 -9.47 1.13
N ILE A 69 -12.07 -9.31 -0.17
CA ILE A 69 -11.14 -8.70 -1.13
C ILE A 69 -10.72 -7.32 -0.62
N ARG A 70 -11.69 -6.45 -0.28
CA ARG A 70 -11.44 -5.07 0.18
C ARG A 70 -10.67 -4.98 1.49
N MET A 71 -10.78 -5.99 2.36
CA MET A 71 -10.05 -6.03 3.64
C MET A 71 -8.53 -6.21 3.45
N TYR A 72 -8.12 -6.94 2.40
CA TYR A 72 -6.72 -7.26 2.13
C TYR A 72 -6.15 -6.62 0.89
N GLN A 73 -6.98 -6.00 0.06
CA GLN A 73 -6.52 -5.02 -0.90
C GLN A 73 -5.60 -4.05 -0.17
N PRO A 74 -4.36 -3.84 -0.65
CA PRO A 74 -3.54 -2.78 -0.11
C PRO A 74 -4.41 -1.52 -0.17
N THR A 75 -4.63 -0.89 0.99
CA THR A 75 -5.34 0.38 1.03
C THR A 75 -4.79 1.24 -0.09
N SER A 76 -5.69 1.85 -0.85
CA SER A 76 -5.51 2.51 -2.14
C SER A 76 -4.32 3.47 -2.28
N LYS A 77 -3.52 3.70 -1.24
CA LYS A 77 -2.24 4.40 -1.27
C LYS A 77 -1.36 3.92 -2.42
N GLY A 78 -0.91 2.66 -2.49
CA GLY A 78 0.14 2.28 -3.47
C GLY A 78 -0.12 2.51 -4.97
N LYS A 79 -1.37 2.38 -5.46
CA LYS A 79 -1.73 2.61 -6.89
C LYS A 79 -2.35 3.98 -7.14
N SER A 80 -3.17 4.50 -6.22
CA SER A 80 -3.73 5.84 -6.35
C SER A 80 -2.64 6.89 -6.13
N ASP A 81 -1.64 6.64 -5.28
CA ASP A 81 -0.52 7.56 -5.05
C ASP A 81 0.29 7.83 -6.33
N ILE A 82 0.39 6.86 -7.26
CA ILE A 82 1.09 7.07 -8.54
C ILE A 82 0.28 8.04 -9.42
N ILE A 83 -1.04 7.83 -9.49
CA ILE A 83 -1.95 8.67 -10.28
C ILE A 83 -2.06 10.07 -9.64
N ASP A 84 -2.20 10.14 -8.32
CA ASP A 84 -2.22 11.37 -7.52
C ASP A 84 -0.94 12.18 -7.72
N LYS A 85 0.22 11.52 -7.71
CA LYS A 85 1.52 12.18 -7.97
C LYS A 85 1.65 12.66 -9.40
N ALA A 86 1.18 11.89 -10.38
CA ALA A 86 1.17 12.31 -11.78
C ALA A 86 0.23 13.50 -12.00
N LEU A 87 -0.98 13.46 -11.42
CA LEU A 87 -1.92 14.57 -11.42
C LEU A 87 -1.29 15.81 -10.76
N MET A 88 -0.71 15.68 -9.58
CA MET A 88 -0.06 16.78 -8.88
C MET A 88 1.01 17.45 -9.75
N ARG A 89 1.86 16.66 -10.40
CA ARG A 89 2.86 17.16 -11.35
C ARG A 89 2.22 17.91 -12.52
N PHE A 90 1.13 17.38 -13.09
CA PHE A 90 0.40 18.08 -14.14
C PHE A 90 -0.13 19.45 -13.65
N PHE A 91 -0.75 19.51 -12.47
CA PHE A 91 -1.26 20.76 -11.93
C PHE A 91 -0.15 21.80 -11.71
N ILE A 92 0.98 21.39 -11.11
CA ILE A 92 2.10 22.30 -10.80
C ILE A 92 2.84 22.71 -12.08
N CYS A 93 3.29 21.75 -12.89
CA CYS A 93 4.15 22.02 -14.04
C CYS A 93 3.42 22.72 -15.18
N CYS A 94 2.10 22.51 -15.32
CA CYS A 94 1.29 23.18 -16.33
C CYS A 94 0.54 24.40 -15.80
N GLY A 95 0.71 24.77 -14.53
CA GLY A 95 0.02 25.92 -13.92
C GLY A 95 -1.51 25.79 -13.92
N VAL A 96 -2.03 24.57 -13.85
CA VAL A 96 -3.47 24.31 -13.88
C VAL A 96 -4.08 24.66 -12.53
N SER A 97 -5.21 25.36 -12.53
CA SER A 97 -5.91 25.70 -11.28
C SER A 97 -6.45 24.45 -10.59
N PHE A 98 -6.13 24.26 -9.29
CA PHE A 98 -6.72 23.21 -8.46
C PHE A 98 -8.26 23.28 -8.34
N ARG A 99 -8.91 24.34 -8.80
CA ARG A 99 -10.38 24.41 -8.89
C ARG A 99 -10.95 23.34 -9.83
N ILE A 100 -10.18 22.93 -10.84
CA ILE A 100 -10.62 21.98 -11.87
C ILE A 100 -10.94 20.60 -11.29
N VAL A 101 -10.35 20.20 -10.16
CA VAL A 101 -10.62 18.87 -9.55
C VAL A 101 -12.05 18.68 -9.05
N LYS A 102 -12.83 19.77 -8.95
CA LYS A 102 -14.26 19.74 -8.63
C LYS A 102 -15.16 19.90 -9.87
N SER A 103 -14.58 20.10 -11.04
CA SER A 103 -15.32 20.25 -12.28
C SER A 103 -15.94 18.91 -12.68
N PRO A 104 -17.25 18.84 -12.98
CA PRO A 104 -17.88 17.60 -13.42
C PRO A 104 -17.21 17.05 -14.68
N PHE A 105 -16.89 17.90 -15.66
CA PHE A 105 -16.18 17.49 -16.89
C PHE A 105 -14.82 16.82 -16.63
N PHE A 106 -14.11 17.28 -15.59
CA PHE A 106 -12.82 16.70 -15.23
C PHE A 106 -12.99 15.36 -14.51
N LEU A 107 -14.01 15.24 -13.65
CA LEU A 107 -14.35 14.00 -12.98
C LEU A 107 -14.83 12.94 -13.98
N ASP A 108 -15.69 13.33 -14.92
CA ASP A 108 -16.17 12.47 -16.01
C ASP A 108 -14.98 11.98 -16.85
N PHE A 109 -14.07 12.87 -17.24
CA PHE A 109 -12.85 12.49 -17.96
C PHE A 109 -12.00 11.46 -17.19
N LEU A 110 -11.81 11.64 -15.89
CA LEU A 110 -11.06 10.69 -15.07
C LEU A 110 -11.78 9.34 -14.94
N GLN A 111 -13.12 9.35 -14.87
CA GLN A 111 -13.92 8.13 -14.82
C GLN A 111 -13.89 7.35 -16.14
N GLU A 112 -13.89 8.05 -17.28
CA GLU A 112 -13.72 7.43 -18.61
C GLU A 112 -12.33 6.78 -18.75
N LEU A 113 -11.29 7.39 -18.18
CA LEU A 113 -9.94 6.81 -18.16
C LEU A 113 -9.81 5.64 -17.16
N ASN A 114 -10.39 5.77 -15.97
CA ASN A 114 -10.33 4.78 -14.91
C ASN A 114 -11.49 4.96 -13.92
N SER A 115 -12.56 4.19 -14.12
CA SER A 115 -13.77 4.26 -13.31
C SER A 115 -13.60 3.83 -11.85
N VAL A 116 -12.53 3.12 -11.51
CA VAL A 116 -12.22 2.67 -10.15
C VAL A 116 -11.42 3.73 -9.38
N TYR A 117 -10.82 4.69 -10.08
CA TYR A 117 -10.02 5.74 -9.46
C TYR A 117 -10.90 6.83 -8.87
N ASN A 118 -10.71 7.11 -7.58
CA ASN A 118 -11.37 8.20 -6.90
C ASN A 118 -10.38 9.36 -6.73
N PRO A 119 -10.53 10.46 -7.49
CA PRO A 119 -9.58 11.56 -7.44
C PRO A 119 -9.52 12.22 -6.06
N PRO A 120 -8.35 12.73 -5.65
CA PRO A 120 -8.18 13.43 -4.38
C PRO A 120 -9.00 14.72 -4.38
N SER A 121 -9.51 15.08 -3.20
CA SER A 121 -10.16 16.38 -3.03
C SER A 121 -9.16 17.52 -3.20
N ARG A 122 -9.66 18.72 -3.52
CA ARG A 122 -8.84 19.93 -3.56
C ARG A 122 -8.02 20.11 -2.29
N ASP A 123 -8.61 19.87 -1.13
CA ASP A 123 -7.93 20.02 0.16
C ASP A 123 -6.79 19.01 0.33
N ILE A 124 -6.97 17.78 -0.14
CA ILE A 124 -5.91 16.75 -0.12
C ILE A 124 -4.80 17.10 -1.11
N LEU A 125 -5.14 17.58 -2.31
CA LEU A 125 -4.15 18.07 -3.27
C LEU A 125 -3.32 19.21 -2.68
N THR A 126 -3.97 20.28 -2.23
CA THR A 126 -3.26 21.50 -1.82
C THR A 126 -2.56 21.37 -0.46
N ASN A 127 -3.22 20.79 0.56
CA ASN A 127 -2.69 20.84 1.93
C ASN A 127 -1.84 19.63 2.30
N ARG A 128 -1.83 18.57 1.47
CA ARG A 128 -1.08 17.35 1.76
C ARG A 128 -0.09 17.03 0.64
N LEU A 129 -0.59 16.71 -0.55
CA LEU A 129 0.26 16.26 -1.65
C LEU A 129 1.21 17.36 -2.13
N PHE A 130 0.74 18.61 -2.19
CA PHE A 130 1.58 19.75 -2.60
C PHE A 130 2.61 20.07 -1.52
N GLU A 131 2.22 20.12 -0.25
CA GLU A 131 3.14 20.35 0.88
C GLU A 131 4.19 19.24 1.03
N GLU A 132 3.82 17.98 0.78
CA GLU A 132 4.76 16.85 0.78
C GLU A 132 5.81 16.98 -0.33
N GLU A 133 5.39 17.30 -1.57
CA GLU A 133 6.32 17.51 -2.68
C GLU A 133 7.15 18.79 -2.49
N LEU A 134 6.58 19.86 -1.95
CA LEU A 134 7.33 21.07 -1.55
C LEU A 134 8.38 20.74 -0.50
N GLY A 135 8.03 20.02 0.56
CA GLY A 135 8.95 19.61 1.61
C GLY A 135 10.07 18.74 1.06
N TYR A 136 9.75 17.80 0.16
CA TYR A 136 10.74 16.97 -0.52
C TYR A 136 11.70 17.80 -1.37
N VAL A 137 11.18 18.69 -2.23
CA VAL A 137 11.98 19.58 -3.08
C VAL A 137 12.86 20.49 -2.23
N ASN A 138 12.30 21.16 -1.22
CA ASN A 138 13.03 22.02 -0.32
C ASN A 138 14.16 21.26 0.40
N SER A 139 13.89 20.05 0.89
CA SER A 139 14.94 19.22 1.52
C SER A 139 16.06 18.84 0.54
N LYS A 140 15.71 18.58 -0.73
CA LYS A 140 16.69 18.22 -1.76
C LYS A 140 17.55 19.42 -2.15
N VAL A 141 16.92 20.57 -2.39
CA VAL A 141 17.60 21.84 -2.66
C VAL A 141 18.52 22.21 -1.50
N LEU A 142 18.05 22.10 -0.25
CA LEU A 142 18.86 22.41 0.92
C LEU A 142 20.12 21.53 1.00
N ARG A 143 19.98 20.22 0.78
CA ARG A 143 21.14 19.30 0.72
C ARG A 143 22.12 19.67 -0.40
N GLU A 144 21.62 20.04 -1.57
CA GLU A 144 22.47 20.48 -2.70
C GLU A 144 23.18 21.79 -2.38
N LEU A 145 22.51 22.74 -1.71
CA LEU A 145 23.11 24.00 -1.24
C LEU A 145 24.19 23.75 -0.19
N GLU A 146 23.94 22.89 0.80
CA GLU A 146 24.91 22.52 1.85
C GLU A 146 26.16 21.82 1.27
N ALA A 147 25.99 21.02 0.21
CA ALA A 147 27.10 20.33 -0.46
C ALA A 147 27.95 21.27 -1.32
N THR A 148 27.41 22.42 -1.74
CA THR A 148 28.07 23.34 -2.69
C THR A 148 28.88 24.40 -1.95
N LYS A 149 30.16 24.58 -2.33
CA LYS A 149 31.01 25.68 -1.83
C LYS A 149 31.03 26.83 -2.84
N ASN A 150 31.20 28.06 -2.35
CA ASN A 150 31.29 29.29 -3.16
C ASN A 150 29.96 29.75 -3.83
N LEU A 151 28.82 29.48 -3.19
CA LEU A 151 27.54 30.07 -3.61
C LEU A 151 27.55 31.58 -3.33
N THR A 152 27.10 32.36 -4.31
CA THR A 152 26.89 33.82 -4.17
C THR A 152 25.44 34.13 -4.53
N LEU A 153 24.79 34.96 -3.72
CA LEU A 153 23.44 35.44 -4.03
C LEU A 153 23.58 36.62 -5.00
N GLY A 154 22.95 36.52 -6.17
CA GLY A 154 22.82 37.64 -7.10
C GLY A 154 21.95 38.72 -6.48
N ILE A 155 22.44 39.96 -6.46
CA ILE A 155 21.71 41.16 -6.03
C ILE A 155 20.85 41.66 -7.18
#